data_AF-A0A3N5FSW6-F1
#
_entry.id   AF-A0A3N5FSW6-F1
#
_cell.length_a   1.000
_cell.length_b   1.000
_cell.length_c   1.000
_cell.angle_alpha   90.00
_cell.angle_beta   90.00
_cell.angle_gamma   90.00
#
_symmetry.space_group_name_H-M   'P 1'
#
loop_
_entity.id
_entity.type
_entity.pdbx_description
1 polymer ?
#
loop_
_entity_poly.entity_id
_entity_poly.type
_entity_poly.pdbx_seq_one_letter_code
_entity_poly.pdbx_strand_id
1 'polypeptide(L)'
;TATADNIRSFEMLWRLGIAGNLFHLACAVALTWILYVLLRPVSRDFALLAAFFELVSIGVEAVSKLFLVEALFPLRNAEYLQAFAPEQLHALAYLPTRLHAFGFGVSLIFFGCACVVLGYLIFRSGYLPKLVGVLMQIAGLCYLTNSFALIVAPAFADRLFPAILIPSFIGETSLCLWLLVKGVDVGKWRAQAGAERLRVAGTTA
;
A
#
# COMPACT_ATOMS: atom_id res chain seq x y z
N THR A 1 -15.26 -19.47 15.43
CA THR A 1 -15.03 -20.89 15.13
C THR A 1 -14.74 -21.06 13.65
N ALA A 2 -15.66 -20.73 12.74
CA ALA A 2 -15.50 -20.90 11.28
C ALA A 2 -14.16 -20.40 10.68
N THR A 3 -13.65 -19.23 11.08
CA THR A 3 -12.36 -18.71 10.56
C THR A 3 -11.17 -19.59 10.96
N ALA A 4 -11.12 -20.04 12.21
CA ALA A 4 -10.04 -20.89 12.71
C ALA A 4 -10.10 -22.29 12.08
N ASP A 5 -11.30 -22.84 11.93
CA ASP A 5 -11.54 -24.11 11.26
C ASP A 5 -11.10 -24.06 9.79
N ASN A 6 -11.40 -22.95 9.08
CA ASN A 6 -10.98 -22.74 7.70
C ASN A 6 -9.46 -22.59 7.53
N ILE A 7 -8.79 -21.87 8.44
CA ILE A 7 -7.32 -21.74 8.42
C ILE A 7 -6.68 -23.11 8.62
N ARG A 8 -7.25 -23.94 9.51
CA ARG A 8 -6.76 -25.30 9.76
C ARG A 8 -7.01 -26.24 8.60
N SER A 9 -8.20 -26.19 7.97
CA SER A 9 -8.53 -27.06 6.84
C SER A 9 -7.81 -26.66 5.55
N PHE A 10 -7.45 -25.38 5.40
CA PHE A 10 -6.76 -24.84 4.22
C PHE A 10 -5.43 -24.17 4.57
N GLU A 11 -4.62 -24.78 5.44
CA GLU A 11 -3.36 -24.18 5.92
C GLU A 11 -2.40 -23.82 4.77
N MET A 12 -2.29 -24.66 3.74
CA MET A 12 -1.41 -24.37 2.60
C MET A 12 -1.87 -23.13 1.82
N LEU A 13 -3.19 -22.94 1.69
CA LEU A 13 -3.75 -21.75 1.04
C LEU A 13 -3.43 -20.49 1.86
N TRP A 14 -3.52 -20.57 3.19
CA TRP A 14 -3.14 -19.48 4.09
C TRP A 14 -1.65 -19.13 3.97
N ARG A 15 -0.77 -20.14 3.99
CA ARG A 15 0.68 -19.97 3.81
C ARG A 15 1.04 -19.37 2.45
N LEU A 16 0.40 -19.83 1.37
CA LEU A 16 0.55 -19.26 0.03
C LEU A 16 0.06 -17.81 -0.02
N GLY A 17 -1.04 -17.50 0.68
CA GLY A 17 -1.53 -16.14 0.86
C GLY A 17 -0.48 -15.23 1.51
N ILE A 18 0.15 -15.68 2.60
CA ILE A 18 1.23 -14.94 3.25
C ILE A 18 2.42 -14.74 2.29
N ALA A 19 2.84 -15.79 1.59
CA ALA A 19 3.94 -15.69 0.62
C ALA A 19 3.63 -14.70 -0.51
N GLY A 20 2.41 -14.70 -1.04
CA GLY A 20 1.95 -13.73 -2.02
C GLY A 20 1.95 -12.29 -1.50
N ASN A 21 1.58 -12.07 -0.24
CA ASN A 21 1.67 -10.75 0.40
C ASN A 21 3.13 -10.28 0.54
N LEU A 22 4.06 -11.17 0.87
CA LEU A 22 5.49 -10.82 0.94
C LEU A 22 6.06 -10.51 -0.45
N PHE A 23 5.65 -11.27 -1.47
CA PHE A 23 6.03 -11.00 -2.86
C PHE A 23 5.49 -9.64 -3.33
N HIS A 24 4.25 -9.31 -2.97
CA HIS A 24 3.66 -8.00 -3.24
C HIS A 24 4.51 -6.86 -2.66
N LEU A 25 5.02 -6.97 -1.43
CA LEU A 25 5.88 -5.95 -0.83
C LEU A 25 7.18 -5.74 -1.63
N ALA A 26 7.79 -6.81 -2.15
CA ALA A 26 8.95 -6.70 -3.02
C ALA A 26 8.63 -5.96 -4.33
N CYS A 27 7.47 -6.26 -4.94
CA CYS A 27 6.98 -5.53 -6.11
C CYS A 27 6.68 -4.06 -5.78
N ALA A 28 6.14 -3.76 -4.61
CA ALA A 28 5.85 -2.41 -4.17
C ALA A 28 7.14 -1.59 -4.10
N VAL A 29 8.20 -2.10 -3.44
CA VAL A 29 9.52 -1.43 -3.39
C VAL A 29 10.07 -1.15 -4.79
N ALA A 30 10.01 -2.13 -5.68
CA ALA A 30 10.47 -1.97 -7.06
C ALA A 30 9.67 -0.89 -7.80
N LEU A 31 8.34 -0.88 -7.63
CA LEU A 31 7.45 0.11 -8.23
C LEU A 31 7.71 1.52 -7.67
N THR A 32 7.90 1.67 -6.36
CA THR A 32 8.28 2.93 -5.71
C THR A 32 9.55 3.49 -6.34
N TRP A 33 10.56 2.63 -6.54
CA TRP A 33 11.81 3.03 -7.15
C TRP A 33 11.63 3.47 -8.61
N ILE A 34 10.85 2.72 -9.40
CA ILE A 34 10.53 3.08 -10.78
C ILE A 34 9.81 4.43 -10.85
N LEU A 35 8.79 4.64 -10.01
CA LEU A 35 8.03 5.88 -9.96
C LEU A 35 8.89 7.07 -9.51
N TYR A 36 9.81 6.85 -8.56
CA TYR A 36 10.79 7.86 -8.17
C TYR A 36 11.67 8.28 -9.36
N VAL A 37 12.27 7.32 -10.07
CA VAL A 37 13.11 7.61 -11.25
C VAL A 37 12.30 8.27 -12.36
N LEU A 38 11.03 7.88 -12.51
CA LEU A 38 10.14 8.45 -13.51
C LEU A 38 9.82 9.91 -13.22
N LEU A 39 9.45 10.23 -11.97
CA LEU A 39 8.89 11.53 -11.58
C LEU A 39 9.94 12.53 -11.05
N ARG A 40 11.16 12.08 -10.71
CA ARG A 40 12.25 12.98 -10.28
C ARG A 40 12.50 14.19 -11.21
N PRO A 41 12.36 14.10 -12.56
CA PRO A 41 12.59 15.25 -13.44
C PRO A 41 11.60 16.40 -13.24
N VAL A 42 10.44 16.13 -12.65
CA VAL A 42 9.42 17.14 -12.34
C VAL A 42 9.82 17.91 -11.09
N SER A 43 10.14 17.18 -10.01
CA SER A 43 10.71 17.72 -8.78
C SER A 43 11.33 16.59 -7.96
N ARG A 44 12.63 16.70 -7.70
CA ARG A 44 13.38 15.71 -6.92
C ARG A 44 12.88 15.61 -5.48
N ASP A 45 12.57 16.73 -4.84
CA ASP A 45 12.20 16.78 -3.43
C ASP A 45 10.83 16.14 -3.19
N PHE A 46 9.83 16.48 -4.01
CA PHE A 46 8.51 15.85 -3.92
C PHE A 46 8.55 14.37 -4.32
N ALA A 47 9.37 13.98 -5.30
CA ALA A 47 9.53 12.57 -5.66
C ALA A 47 10.18 11.76 -4.53
N LEU A 48 11.17 12.33 -3.84
CA LEU A 48 11.76 11.73 -2.63
C LEU A 48 10.74 11.64 -1.50
N LEU A 49 9.96 12.70 -1.27
CA LEU A 49 8.93 12.73 -0.24
C LEU A 49 7.90 11.61 -0.45
N ALA A 50 7.40 11.45 -1.67
CA ALA A 50 6.48 10.36 -2.01
C ALA A 50 7.14 8.98 -1.77
N ALA A 51 8.38 8.80 -2.21
CA ALA A 51 9.11 7.55 -2.01
C ALA A 51 9.35 7.22 -0.52
N PHE A 52 9.65 8.22 0.32
CA PHE A 52 9.81 8.00 1.75
C PHE A 52 8.50 7.60 2.43
N PHE A 53 7.40 8.29 2.13
CA PHE A 53 6.08 7.89 2.64
C PHE A 53 5.73 6.47 2.22
N GLU A 54 6.00 6.12 0.97
CA GLU A 54 5.75 4.77 0.44
C GLU A 54 6.60 3.71 1.14
N LEU A 55 7.91 3.96 1.34
CA LEU A 55 8.79 3.02 2.04
C LEU A 55 8.39 2.83 3.51
N VAL A 56 7.95 3.89 4.19
CA VAL A 56 7.40 3.79 5.54
C VAL A 56 6.11 2.95 5.54
N SER A 57 5.22 3.19 4.57
CA SER A 57 4.01 2.37 4.39
C SER A 57 4.33 0.89 4.22
N ILE A 58 5.25 0.56 3.30
CA ILE A 58 5.69 -0.81 3.02
C ILE A 58 6.28 -1.46 4.29
N GLY A 59 7.08 -0.71 5.06
CA GLY A 59 7.65 -1.20 6.32
C GLY A 59 6.58 -1.52 7.37
N VAL A 60 5.63 -0.62 7.57
CA VAL A 60 4.50 -0.82 8.50
C VAL A 60 3.63 -1.99 8.02
N GLU A 61 3.37 -2.10 6.72
CA GLU A 61 2.61 -3.21 6.16
C GLU A 61 3.34 -4.55 6.34
N ALA A 62 4.66 -4.60 6.13
CA ALA A 62 5.46 -5.80 6.36
C ALA A 62 5.35 -6.30 7.81
N VAL A 63 5.45 -5.39 8.78
CA VAL A 63 5.23 -5.71 10.20
C VAL A 63 3.81 -6.22 10.42
N SER A 64 2.81 -5.59 9.79
CA SER A 64 1.42 -6.03 9.90
C SER A 64 1.22 -7.47 9.39
N LYS A 65 1.94 -7.92 8.36
CA LYS A 65 1.84 -9.31 7.87
C LYS A 65 2.40 -10.34 8.87
N LEU A 66 3.27 -9.95 9.80
CA LEU A 66 3.75 -10.84 10.85
C LEU A 66 2.60 -11.36 11.73
N PHE A 67 1.55 -10.56 11.94
CA PHE A 67 0.37 -11.00 12.68
C PHE A 67 -0.43 -12.10 11.95
N LEU A 68 -0.36 -12.18 10.62
CA LEU A 68 -0.96 -13.30 9.87
C LEU A 68 -0.17 -14.59 10.03
N VAL A 69 1.16 -14.49 10.19
CA VAL A 69 2.01 -15.63 10.57
C VAL A 69 1.68 -16.04 12.01
N GLU A 70 1.51 -15.07 12.91
CA GLU A 70 1.17 -15.33 14.31
C GLU A 70 -0.13 -16.12 14.47
N ALA A 71 -1.14 -15.83 13.64
CA ALA A 71 -2.42 -16.54 13.62
C ALA A 71 -2.29 -18.07 13.38
N LEU A 72 -1.15 -18.54 12.84
CA LEU A 72 -0.89 -19.97 12.65
C LEU A 72 -0.42 -20.69 13.92
N PHE A 73 0.18 -19.99 14.89
CA PHE A 73 0.77 -20.66 16.07
C PHE A 73 -0.28 -21.33 16.97
N PRO A 74 -1.40 -20.67 17.33
CA PRO A 74 -2.42 -21.28 18.19
C PRO A 74 -3.14 -22.48 17.57
N LEU A 75 -3.02 -22.66 16.25
CA LEU A 75 -3.71 -23.70 15.49
C LEU A 75 -2.88 -24.97 15.27
N ARG A 76 -1.62 -25.00 15.73
CA ARG A 76 -0.75 -26.19 15.65
C ARG A 76 -1.03 -27.16 16.79
N ASN A 77 -0.66 -28.42 16.61
CA ASN A 77 -0.71 -29.42 17.68
C ASN A 77 0.59 -29.38 18.51
N ALA A 78 0.75 -28.37 19.37
CA ALA A 78 1.89 -28.29 20.29
C ALA A 78 1.48 -28.66 21.73
N GLU A 79 2.37 -29.28 22.50
CA GLU A 79 2.06 -29.76 23.86
C GLU A 79 1.57 -28.65 24.79
N TYR A 80 2.17 -27.46 24.71
CA TYR A 80 1.74 -26.31 25.53
C TYR A 80 0.32 -25.81 25.21
N LEU A 81 -0.21 -26.13 24.02
CA LEU A 81 -1.55 -25.72 23.61
C LEU A 81 -2.64 -26.60 24.23
N GLN A 82 -2.30 -27.78 24.77
CA GLN A 82 -3.24 -28.62 25.51
C GLN A 82 -3.66 -28.02 26.87
N ALA A 83 -2.94 -27.01 27.35
CA ALA A 83 -3.33 -26.25 28.54
C ALA A 83 -4.52 -25.29 28.30
N PHE A 84 -4.91 -25.07 27.04
CA PHE A 84 -5.97 -24.13 26.66
C PHE A 84 -7.21 -24.87 26.17
N ALA A 85 -8.38 -24.33 26.48
CA ALA A 85 -9.64 -24.81 25.91
C ALA A 85 -9.72 -24.48 24.40
N PRO A 86 -10.42 -25.29 23.58
CA PRO A 86 -10.57 -25.05 22.15
C PRO A 86 -11.10 -23.64 21.80
N GLU A 87 -12.02 -23.11 22.61
CA GLU A 87 -12.57 -21.76 22.45
C GLU A 87 -11.51 -20.67 22.67
N GLN A 88 -10.57 -20.90 23.60
CA GLN A 88 -9.46 -19.99 23.88
C GLN A 88 -8.46 -19.97 22.73
N LEU A 89 -8.17 -21.14 22.12
CA LEU A 89 -7.32 -21.25 20.95
C LEU A 89 -7.90 -20.50 19.74
N HIS A 90 -9.23 -20.55 19.55
CA HIS A 90 -9.90 -19.80 18.50
C HIS A 90 -9.82 -18.28 18.71
N ALA A 91 -9.97 -17.80 19.95
CA ALA A 91 -9.80 -16.39 20.26
C ALA A 91 -8.35 -15.92 20.03
N LEU A 92 -7.38 -16.74 20.42
CA LEU A 92 -5.95 -16.50 20.20
C LEU A 92 -5.56 -16.50 18.72
N ALA A 93 -6.21 -17.32 17.88
CA ALA A 93 -5.99 -17.29 16.43
C ALA A 93 -6.69 -16.08 15.75
N TYR A 94 -7.82 -15.61 16.29
CA TYR A 94 -8.59 -14.51 15.71
C TYR A 94 -7.95 -13.14 16.01
N LEU A 95 -7.43 -12.93 17.22
CA LEU A 95 -6.90 -11.64 17.64
C LEU A 95 -5.79 -11.10 16.71
N PRO A 96 -4.77 -11.89 16.29
CA PRO A 96 -3.75 -11.43 15.35
C PRO A 96 -4.32 -10.99 14.00
N THR A 97 -5.38 -11.65 13.50
CA THR A 97 -6.02 -11.22 12.25
C THR A 97 -6.70 -9.86 12.37
N ARG A 98 -7.18 -9.50 13.58
CA ARG A 98 -7.71 -8.16 13.86
C ARG A 98 -6.59 -7.13 13.97
N LEU A 99 -5.49 -7.45 14.65
CA LEU A 99 -4.33 -6.56 14.70
C LEU A 99 -3.75 -6.30 13.32
N HIS A 100 -3.71 -7.33 12.45
CA HIS A 100 -3.32 -7.18 11.06
C HIS A 100 -4.16 -6.11 10.33
N ALA A 101 -5.49 -6.15 10.47
CA ALA A 101 -6.38 -5.17 9.83
C ALA A 101 -6.10 -3.73 10.29
N PHE A 102 -5.87 -3.52 11.59
CA PHE A 102 -5.48 -2.20 12.10
C PHE A 102 -4.09 -1.78 11.64
N GLY A 103 -3.10 -2.67 11.67
CA GLY A 103 -1.74 -2.40 11.20
C GLY A 103 -1.70 -2.03 9.71
N PHE A 104 -2.53 -2.70 8.91
CA PHE A 104 -2.73 -2.36 7.50
C PHE A 104 -3.44 -1.00 7.32
N GLY A 105 -4.43 -0.70 8.15
CA GLY A 105 -5.03 0.65 8.19
C GLY A 105 -4.01 1.75 8.50
N VAL A 106 -3.04 1.49 9.39
CA VAL A 106 -1.98 2.46 9.69
C VAL A 106 -1.01 2.65 8.52
N SER A 107 -0.63 1.59 7.80
CA SER A 107 0.22 1.73 6.61
C SER A 107 -0.46 2.59 5.53
N LEU A 108 -1.78 2.43 5.36
CA LEU A 108 -2.58 3.22 4.41
C LEU A 108 -2.57 4.74 4.66
N ILE A 109 -2.26 5.21 5.88
CA ILE A 109 -2.08 6.65 6.15
C ILE A 109 -0.87 7.17 5.37
N PHE A 110 0.26 6.47 5.48
CA PHE A 110 1.49 6.84 4.78
C PHE A 110 1.35 6.64 3.27
N PHE A 111 0.73 5.53 2.86
CA PHE A 111 0.40 5.28 1.44
C PHE A 111 -0.50 6.38 0.86
N GLY A 112 -1.51 6.83 1.60
CA GLY A 112 -2.40 7.90 1.18
C GLY A 112 -1.65 9.23 0.95
N CYS A 113 -0.74 9.59 1.85
CA CYS A 113 0.16 10.73 1.67
C CYS A 113 1.03 10.56 0.42
N ALA A 114 1.63 9.39 0.21
CA ALA A 114 2.42 9.09 -0.97
C ALA A 114 1.59 9.25 -2.26
N CYS A 115 0.37 8.72 -2.30
CA CYS A 115 -0.57 8.83 -3.43
C CYS A 115 -0.92 10.28 -3.77
N VAL A 116 -1.16 11.13 -2.76
CA VAL A 116 -1.44 12.56 -2.98
C VAL A 116 -0.25 13.26 -3.62
N VAL A 117 0.96 13.07 -3.08
CA VAL A 117 2.18 13.69 -3.60
C VAL A 117 2.50 13.16 -5.00
N LEU A 118 2.36 11.85 -5.21
CA LEU A 118 2.55 11.20 -6.50
C LEU A 118 1.56 11.71 -7.54
N GLY A 119 0.27 11.81 -7.19
CA GLY A 119 -0.76 12.33 -8.07
C GLY A 119 -0.53 13.79 -8.47
N TYR A 120 -0.02 14.61 -7.54
CA TYR A 120 0.42 15.97 -7.83
C TYR A 120 1.59 16.00 -8.84
N LEU A 121 2.60 15.15 -8.67
CA LEU A 121 3.72 15.03 -9.61
C LEU A 121 3.26 14.57 -10.99
N ILE A 122 2.37 13.57 -11.06
CA ILE A 122 1.77 13.08 -12.30
C ILE A 122 1.01 14.21 -13.01
N PHE A 123 0.23 14.99 -12.27
CA PHE A 123 -0.51 16.13 -12.83
C PHE A 123 0.42 17.21 -13.42
N ARG A 124 1.57 17.46 -12.78
CA ARG A 124 2.59 18.42 -13.22
C ARG A 124 3.50 17.88 -14.33
N SER A 125 3.61 16.57 -14.48
CA SER A 125 4.59 15.92 -15.36
C SER A 125 4.43 16.26 -16.84
N GLY A 126 3.21 16.45 -17.34
CA GLY A 126 2.93 16.73 -18.76
C GLY A 126 3.21 15.56 -19.73
N TYR A 127 3.88 14.50 -19.28
CA TYR A 127 4.11 13.25 -20.04
C TYR A 127 3.21 12.08 -19.58
N LEU A 128 2.49 12.26 -18.47
CA LEU A 128 1.38 11.39 -18.04
C LEU A 128 0.04 12.16 -18.11
N PRO A 129 -1.09 11.45 -18.23
CA PRO A 129 -2.41 12.07 -18.27
C PRO A 129 -2.76 12.71 -16.93
N LYS A 130 -3.15 13.99 -16.97
CA LYS A 130 -3.56 14.76 -15.79
C LYS A 130 -4.71 14.11 -15.02
N LEU A 131 -5.64 13.45 -15.73
CA LEU A 131 -6.77 12.76 -15.13
C LEU A 131 -6.31 11.67 -14.15
N VAL A 132 -5.29 10.89 -14.51
CA VAL A 132 -4.73 9.84 -13.63
C VAL A 132 -4.12 10.48 -12.38
N GLY A 133 -3.43 11.62 -12.52
CA GLY A 133 -2.91 12.37 -11.37
C GLY A 133 -3.99 12.87 -10.41
N VAL A 134 -5.15 13.29 -10.92
CA VAL A 134 -6.30 13.70 -10.10
C VAL A 134 -6.93 12.50 -9.41
N LEU A 135 -7.15 11.41 -10.14
CA LEU A 135 -7.71 10.17 -9.57
C LEU A 135 -6.80 9.60 -8.47
N MET A 136 -5.47 9.68 -8.64
CA MET A 136 -4.52 9.24 -7.63
C MET A 136 -4.56 10.10 -6.35
N GLN A 137 -4.78 11.41 -6.48
CA GLN A 137 -4.98 12.29 -5.32
C GLN A 137 -6.29 11.96 -4.60
N ILE A 138 -7.37 11.70 -5.33
CA ILE A 138 -8.65 11.27 -4.75
C ILE A 138 -8.47 9.96 -4.00
N ALA A 139 -7.78 8.98 -4.59
CA ALA A 139 -7.44 7.72 -3.95
C ALA A 139 -6.68 7.93 -2.63
N GLY A 140 -5.65 8.79 -2.64
CA GLY A 140 -4.88 9.11 -1.44
C GLY A 140 -5.73 9.73 -0.32
N LEU A 141 -6.64 10.66 -0.65
CA LEU A 141 -7.57 11.26 0.31
C LEU A 141 -8.57 10.26 0.87
N CYS A 142 -9.05 9.34 0.03
CA CYS A 142 -9.89 8.23 0.43
C CYS A 142 -9.16 7.35 1.46
N TYR A 143 -7.92 6.93 1.20
CA TYR A 143 -7.13 6.15 2.16
C TYR A 143 -6.90 6.85 3.48
N LEU A 144 -6.56 8.14 3.46
CA LEU A 144 -6.40 8.93 4.68
C LEU A 144 -7.70 8.94 5.50
N THR A 145 -8.82 9.28 4.85
CA THR A 145 -10.12 9.37 5.51
C THR A 145 -10.53 8.03 6.12
N ASN A 146 -10.36 6.93 5.38
CA ASN A 146 -10.66 5.59 5.87
C ASN A 146 -9.80 5.19 7.06
N SER A 147 -8.49 5.46 6.98
CA SER A 147 -7.53 5.04 8.00
C SER A 147 -7.70 5.82 9.30
N PHE A 148 -7.96 7.14 9.22
CA PHE A 148 -8.32 7.93 10.39
C PHE A 148 -9.68 7.51 10.96
N ALA A 149 -10.68 7.23 10.11
CA ALA A 149 -11.97 6.71 10.56
C ALA A 149 -11.82 5.36 11.27
N LEU A 150 -10.94 4.47 10.79
CA LEU A 150 -10.69 3.17 11.41
C LEU A 150 -10.17 3.31 12.86
N ILE A 151 -9.34 4.33 13.12
CA ILE A 151 -8.75 4.58 14.45
C ILE A 151 -9.76 5.28 15.37
N VAL A 152 -10.47 6.30 14.87
CA VAL A 152 -11.33 7.17 15.69
C VAL A 152 -12.74 6.59 15.87
N ALA A 153 -13.30 5.98 14.83
CA ALA A 153 -14.69 5.51 14.79
C ALA A 153 -14.82 4.25 13.90
N PRO A 154 -14.43 3.06 14.39
CA PRO A 154 -14.40 1.83 13.59
C PRO A 154 -15.75 1.49 12.93
N ALA A 155 -16.86 1.68 13.66
CA ALA A 155 -18.21 1.43 13.15
C ALA A 155 -18.62 2.38 12.02
N PHE A 156 -18.03 3.57 11.96
CA PHE A 156 -18.22 4.51 10.86
C PHE A 156 -17.34 4.14 9.65
N ALA A 157 -16.12 3.70 9.90
CA ALA A 157 -15.21 3.21 8.86
C ALA A 157 -15.83 2.05 8.06
N ASP A 158 -16.47 1.09 8.73
CA ASP A 158 -17.12 -0.06 8.07
C ASP A 158 -18.21 0.36 7.07
N ARG A 159 -18.91 1.46 7.33
CA ARG A 159 -19.94 2.01 6.42
C ARG A 159 -19.34 2.85 5.29
N LEU A 160 -18.19 3.45 5.54
CA LEU A 160 -17.48 4.33 4.61
C LEU A 160 -16.63 3.52 3.62
N PHE A 161 -16.18 2.34 4.04
CA PHE A 161 -15.28 1.47 3.28
C PHE A 161 -15.74 1.19 1.85
N PRO A 162 -17.01 0.85 1.55
CA PRO A 162 -17.45 0.62 0.18
C PRO A 162 -17.35 1.87 -0.71
N ALA A 163 -17.67 3.04 -0.15
CA ALA A 163 -17.66 4.32 -0.86
C ALA A 163 -16.23 4.85 -1.10
N ILE A 164 -15.28 4.48 -0.24
CA ILE A 164 -13.86 4.87 -0.34
C ILE A 164 -13.08 3.91 -1.22
N LEU A 165 -13.40 2.61 -1.18
CA LEU A 165 -12.68 1.59 -1.93
C LEU A 165 -12.83 1.82 -3.44
N ILE A 166 -14.02 2.22 -3.91
CA ILE A 166 -14.29 2.39 -5.35
C ILE A 166 -13.40 3.49 -5.97
N PRO A 167 -13.36 4.74 -5.45
CA PRO A 167 -12.46 5.77 -5.98
C PRO A 167 -10.98 5.38 -5.91
N SER A 168 -10.57 4.74 -4.82
CA SER A 168 -9.18 4.32 -4.60
C SER A 168 -8.75 3.27 -5.63
N PHE A 169 -9.61 2.26 -5.81
CA PHE A 169 -9.42 1.22 -6.81
C PHE A 169 -9.39 1.80 -8.23
N ILE A 170 -10.28 2.74 -8.56
CA ILE A 170 -10.27 3.40 -9.86
C ILE A 170 -8.97 4.17 -10.07
N GLY A 171 -8.49 4.92 -9.08
CA GLY A 171 -7.26 5.71 -9.21
C GLY A 171 -6.02 4.86 -9.49
N GLU A 172 -5.80 3.84 -8.67
CA GLU A 172 -4.65 2.95 -8.82
C GLU A 172 -4.73 2.10 -10.08
N THR A 173 -5.90 1.51 -10.36
CA THR A 173 -6.11 0.69 -11.56
C THR A 173 -5.93 1.54 -12.81
N SER A 174 -6.38 2.81 -12.80
CA SER A 174 -6.18 3.72 -13.92
C SER A 174 -4.69 4.00 -14.17
N LEU A 175 -3.89 4.22 -13.12
CA LEU A 175 -2.45 4.39 -13.26
C LEU A 175 -1.77 3.12 -13.78
N CYS A 176 -2.11 1.97 -13.19
CA CYS A 176 -1.57 0.67 -13.57
C CYS A 176 -1.86 0.35 -15.04
N LEU A 177 -3.13 0.41 -15.45
CA LEU A 177 -3.55 0.15 -16.83
C LEU A 177 -2.92 1.14 -17.80
N TRP A 178 -2.80 2.42 -17.42
CA TRP A 178 -2.15 3.40 -18.28
C TRP A 178 -0.68 3.07 -18.53
N LEU A 179 0.06 2.77 -17.47
CA LEU A 179 1.48 2.42 -17.56
C LEU A 179 1.69 1.11 -18.34
N LEU A 180 0.78 0.14 -18.23
CA LEU A 180 0.83 -1.12 -18.96
C LEU A 180 0.53 -0.97 -20.45
N VAL A 181 -0.48 -0.17 -20.82
CA VAL A 181 -0.97 -0.10 -22.21
C VAL A 181 -0.28 1.00 -23.01
N LYS A 182 -0.15 2.22 -22.45
CA LYS A 182 0.42 3.38 -23.16
C LYS A 182 1.83 3.72 -22.71
N GLY A 183 2.14 3.50 -21.44
CA GLY A 183 3.38 3.98 -20.85
C GLY A 183 3.47 5.52 -20.84
N VAL A 184 4.69 6.03 -21.03
CA VAL A 184 5.03 7.44 -20.86
C VAL A 184 5.48 8.05 -22.18
N ASP A 185 5.15 9.32 -22.42
CA ASP A 185 5.69 10.09 -23.54
C ASP A 185 7.21 10.32 -23.33
N VAL A 186 8.02 9.44 -23.93
CA VAL A 186 9.48 9.42 -23.78
C VAL A 186 10.13 10.71 -24.27
N GLY A 187 9.57 11.35 -25.31
CA GLY A 187 10.10 12.60 -25.85
C GLY A 187 9.98 13.73 -24.84
N LYS A 188 8.79 13.92 -24.27
CA LYS A 188 8.56 14.92 -23.22
C LYS A 188 9.33 14.61 -21.93
N TRP A 189 9.41 13.33 -21.55
CA TRP A 189 10.18 12.92 -20.39
C TRP A 189 11.67 13.23 -20.54
N ARG A 190 12.28 12.92 -21.69
CA ARG A 190 13.69 13.24 -21.99
C ARG A 190 13.95 14.74 -21.96
N ALA A 191 13.03 15.54 -22.49
CA ALA A 191 13.14 17.00 -22.45
C ALA A 191 13.15 17.53 -21.00
N GLN A 192 12.27 17.02 -20.13
CA GLN A 192 12.27 17.39 -18.71
C GLN A 192 13.51 16.90 -17.96
N ALA A 193 13.94 15.66 -18.19
CA ALA A 193 15.17 15.13 -17.60
C ALA A 193 16.43 15.92 -18.03
N GLY A 194 16.46 16.39 -19.28
CA GLY A 194 17.51 17.30 -19.76
C GLY A 194 17.49 18.65 -19.03
N ALA A 195 16.29 19.26 -18.89
CA ALA A 195 16.13 20.52 -18.18
C ALA A 195 16.50 20.41 -16.69
N GLU A 196 16.16 19.31 -16.02
CA GLU A 196 16.57 19.01 -14.64
C GLU A 196 18.11 19.00 -14.52
N ARG A 197 18.79 18.25 -15.40
CA ARG A 197 20.27 18.15 -15.38
C ARG A 197 20.96 19.50 -15.55
N LEU A 198 20.44 20.34 -16.44
CA LEU A 198 20.97 21.69 -16.66
C LEU A 198 20.77 22.60 -15.44
N ARG A 199 19.61 22.52 -14.77
CA ARG A 199 19.35 23.27 -13.53
C ARG A 199 20.31 22.85 -12.41
N VAL A 200 20.52 21.55 -12.23
CA VAL A 200 21.46 21.04 -11.21
C VAL A 200 22.88 21.50 -11.49
N ALA A 201 23.35 21.39 -12.75
CA ALA A 201 24.69 21.81 -13.13
C ALA A 201 24.93 23.33 -12.95
N GLY A 202 23.92 24.16 -13.23
CA GLY A 202 24.00 25.61 -13.06
C GLY A 202 23.90 26.09 -11.60
N THR A 203 23.51 25.22 -10.66
CA THR A 203 23.47 25.54 -9.22
C THR A 203 24.79 25.16 -8.51
N THR A 204 25.63 24.34 -9.16
CA THR A 204 26.93 23.89 -8.64
C THR A 204 28.13 24.69 -9.16
N ALA A 205 27.89 25.68 -10.02
CA ALA A 205 28.89 26.61 -10.55
C ALA A 205 28.76 27.97 -9.86
#